data_AF-A0A931V1B3-F1
#
_entry.id   AF-A0A931V1B3-F1
#
_cell.length_a   1.000
_cell.length_b   1.000
_cell.length_c   1.000
_cell.angle_alpha   90.00
_cell.angle_beta   90.00
_cell.angle_gamma   90.00
#
_symmetry.space_group_name_H-M   'P 1'
#
loop_
_entity.id
_entity.type
_entity.pdbx_description
1 polymer ?
#
loop_
_entity_poly.entity_id
_entity_poly.type
_entity_poly.pdbx_seq_one_letter_code
_entity_poly.pdbx_strand_id
1 'polypeptide(L)'
;MIRRFGAIGDVHAEHEHLAAALDHLEREGCDAIFAVGDVVDGPGDVDRCCALLRERAICVRGNHDRWLLEGRVRTVPDAHHRGDLSAESLAWLESLPAVRTFETTAGRLLLCHAIGEDDLSRLMPEDEPPALVGNDALQKVLAGDFEIMVCGHTHRAMVRTIFGLLVVNAGTLHRADDPGFFHVDLEAKSARRFGIEGGEVREVERIAFGAPGDDVWGAGW
;
A
#
# COMPACT_ATOMS: atom_id res chain seq x y z
N MET A 1 6.11 -18.21 -7.40
CA MET A 1 4.81 -17.93 -6.76
C MET A 1 5.13 -17.25 -5.43
N ILE A 2 4.49 -16.12 -5.15
CA ILE A 2 4.81 -15.28 -3.99
C ILE A 2 4.31 -15.95 -2.71
N ARG A 3 5.19 -16.12 -1.72
CA ARG A 3 4.91 -16.66 -0.38
C ARG A 3 5.02 -15.58 0.67
N ARG A 4 5.99 -14.69 0.50
CA ARG A 4 6.28 -13.58 1.40
C ARG A 4 6.43 -12.31 0.61
N PHE A 5 5.81 -11.24 1.08
CA PHE A 5 5.95 -9.95 0.43
C PHE A 5 6.08 -8.80 1.43
N GLY A 6 6.75 -7.74 0.99
CA GLY A 6 6.74 -6.45 1.65
C GLY A 6 5.61 -5.59 1.10
N ALA A 7 4.96 -4.79 1.94
CA ALA A 7 3.97 -3.80 1.53
C ALA A 7 4.34 -2.43 2.09
N ILE A 8 4.50 -1.45 1.20
CA ILE A 8 4.85 -0.06 1.48
C ILE A 8 3.71 0.84 1.02
N GLY A 9 3.23 1.66 1.95
CA GLY A 9 2.13 2.60 1.77
C GLY A 9 2.61 4.01 1.55
N ASP A 10 1.82 4.80 0.81
CA ASP A 10 1.82 6.27 0.76
C ASP A 10 3.19 6.92 1.09
N VAL A 11 4.06 6.95 0.07
CA VAL A 11 5.50 7.22 0.22
C VAL A 11 5.80 8.71 0.48
N HIS A 12 5.04 9.63 -0.14
CA HIS A 12 5.12 11.08 0.06
C HIS A 12 6.54 11.66 0.07
N ALA A 13 7.34 11.32 -0.95
CA ALA A 13 8.72 11.74 -1.13
C ALA A 13 9.67 11.43 0.06
N GLU A 14 9.28 10.56 1.00
CA GLU A 14 10.05 10.20 2.19
C GLU A 14 11.18 9.20 1.88
N HIS A 15 12.08 9.59 0.99
CA HIS A 15 13.18 8.75 0.47
C HIS A 15 14.05 8.09 1.55
N GLU A 16 14.22 8.70 2.72
CA GLU A 16 14.98 8.10 3.83
C GLU A 16 14.19 6.97 4.49
N HIS A 17 12.90 7.18 4.78
CA HIS A 17 12.02 6.12 5.30
C HIS A 17 11.84 5.00 4.28
N LEU A 18 11.69 5.36 3.00
CA LEU A 18 11.58 4.40 1.92
C LEU A 18 12.84 3.55 1.78
N ALA A 19 14.03 4.15 1.81
CA ALA A 19 15.29 3.42 1.78
C ALA A 19 15.39 2.44 2.97
N ALA A 20 15.08 2.90 4.18
CA ALA A 20 15.09 2.07 5.38
C ALA A 20 14.11 0.89 5.30
N ALA A 21 12.90 1.13 4.76
CA ALA A 21 11.88 0.10 4.56
C ALA A 21 12.33 -0.96 3.54
N LEU A 22 12.82 -0.52 2.37
CA LEU A 22 13.32 -1.41 1.32
C LEU A 22 14.50 -2.25 1.81
N ASP A 23 15.49 -1.62 2.45
CA ASP A 23 16.66 -2.31 3.00
C ASP A 23 16.25 -3.37 4.04
N HIS A 24 15.22 -3.08 4.83
CA HIS A 24 14.71 -4.03 5.80
C HIS A 24 14.00 -5.21 5.14
N LEU A 25 13.08 -4.94 4.21
CA LEU A 25 12.29 -5.97 3.54
C LEU A 25 13.15 -6.91 2.69
N GLU A 26 14.21 -6.42 2.07
CA GLU A 26 15.18 -7.27 1.36
C GLU A 26 15.93 -8.20 2.32
N ARG A 27 16.30 -7.71 3.51
CA ARG A 27 16.93 -8.52 4.56
C ARG A 27 15.99 -9.59 5.12
N GLU A 28 14.69 -9.31 5.18
CA GLU A 28 13.67 -10.28 5.58
C GLU A 28 13.38 -11.35 4.51
N GLY A 29 13.93 -11.20 3.30
CA GLY A 29 13.85 -12.21 2.26
C GLY A 29 12.48 -12.31 1.57
N CYS A 30 11.80 -11.18 1.37
CA CYS A 30 10.56 -11.11 0.61
C CYS A 30 10.75 -11.59 -0.84
N ASP A 31 9.79 -12.36 -1.38
CA ASP A 31 9.76 -12.73 -2.80
C ASP A 31 9.44 -11.52 -3.70
N ALA A 32 8.70 -10.56 -3.16
CA ALA A 32 8.32 -9.32 -3.81
C ALA A 32 8.14 -8.19 -2.79
N ILE A 33 8.39 -6.96 -3.21
CA ILE A 33 8.03 -5.75 -2.45
C ILE A 33 7.03 -4.96 -3.28
N PHE A 34 5.88 -4.66 -2.68
CA PHE A 34 4.81 -3.88 -3.29
C PHE A 34 4.78 -2.47 -2.70
N ALA A 35 4.67 -1.48 -3.58
CA ALA A 35 4.42 -0.09 -3.20
C ALA A 35 3.11 0.39 -3.84
N VAL A 36 2.24 0.96 -3.01
CA VAL A 36 0.85 1.29 -3.40
C VAL A 36 0.68 2.70 -3.99
N GLY A 37 1.78 3.41 -4.23
CA GLY A 37 1.78 4.72 -4.86
C GLY A 37 1.84 5.88 -3.87
N ASP A 38 1.37 7.04 -4.32
CA ASP A 38 1.54 8.33 -3.67
C ASP A 38 3.02 8.58 -3.37
N VAL A 39 3.82 8.51 -4.43
CA VAL A 39 5.27 8.72 -4.39
C VAL A 39 5.61 10.19 -4.20
N VAL A 40 4.76 11.06 -4.77
CA VAL A 40 4.94 12.50 -4.80
C VAL A 40 4.27 13.17 -3.60
N ASP A 41 4.39 14.50 -3.52
CA ASP A 41 3.75 15.37 -2.53
C ASP A 41 4.17 15.08 -1.08
N GLY A 42 5.35 15.55 -0.71
CA GLY A 42 5.84 15.46 0.66
C GLY A 42 7.24 16.09 0.82
N PRO A 43 7.84 16.05 2.02
CA PRO A 43 8.93 16.96 2.37
C PRO A 43 10.32 16.53 1.87
N GLY A 44 10.46 15.35 1.26
CA GLY A 44 11.75 14.78 0.88
C GLY A 44 12.09 14.91 -0.61
N ASP A 45 12.75 13.89 -1.15
CA ASP A 45 13.30 13.84 -2.51
C ASP A 45 12.53 12.82 -3.34
N VAL A 46 11.65 13.33 -4.19
CA VAL A 46 10.78 12.55 -5.07
C VAL A 46 11.57 11.79 -6.14
N ASP A 47 12.65 12.36 -6.68
CA ASP A 47 13.46 11.72 -7.71
C ASP A 47 14.20 10.51 -7.12
N ARG A 48 14.71 10.64 -5.90
CA ARG A 48 15.32 9.54 -5.17
C ARG A 48 14.31 8.44 -4.83
N CYS A 49 13.07 8.80 -4.45
CA CYS A 49 12.00 7.82 -4.25
C CYS A 49 11.71 7.03 -5.54
N CYS A 50 11.57 7.73 -6.66
CA CYS A 50 11.31 7.11 -7.96
C CYS A 50 12.45 6.14 -8.36
N ALA A 51 13.70 6.54 -8.15
CA ALA A 51 14.85 5.68 -8.44
C ALA A 51 14.86 4.40 -7.58
N LEU A 52 14.67 4.54 -6.26
CA LEU A 52 14.62 3.41 -5.32
C LEU A 52 13.49 2.44 -5.67
N LEU A 53 12.29 2.95 -5.91
CA LEU A 53 11.11 2.14 -6.22
C LEU A 53 11.25 1.41 -7.55
N ARG A 54 11.75 2.07 -8.59
CA ARG A 54 11.94 1.48 -9.92
C ARG A 54 12.87 0.27 -9.89
N GLU A 55 13.89 0.29 -9.05
CA GLU A 55 14.87 -0.79 -8.94
C GLU A 55 14.39 -1.94 -8.04
N ARG A 56 13.64 -1.63 -6.97
CA ARG A 56 13.47 -2.56 -5.83
C ARG A 56 12.03 -2.95 -5.53
N ALA A 57 11.03 -2.32 -6.16
CA ALA A 57 9.62 -2.55 -5.85
C ALA A 57 8.72 -2.61 -7.07
N ILE A 58 7.64 -3.37 -6.94
CA ILE A 58 6.52 -3.40 -7.89
C ILE A 58 5.53 -2.32 -7.45
N CYS A 59 5.30 -1.34 -8.33
CA CYS A 59 4.54 -0.14 -7.99
C CYS A 59 3.26 -0.01 -8.82
N VAL A 60 2.25 0.57 -8.18
CA VAL A 60 1.07 1.20 -8.80
C VAL A 60 1.09 2.70 -8.50
N ARG A 61 0.34 3.49 -9.27
CA ARG A 61 0.18 4.93 -8.98
C ARG A 61 -0.92 5.16 -7.95
N GLY A 62 -0.72 6.17 -7.11
CA GLY A 62 -1.76 6.70 -6.23
C GLY A 62 -2.42 7.97 -6.77
N ASN A 63 -3.35 8.53 -5.99
CA ASN A 63 -4.09 9.72 -6.41
C ASN A 63 -3.21 10.97 -6.47
N HIS A 64 -2.21 11.12 -5.60
CA HIS A 64 -1.27 12.24 -5.64
C HIS A 64 -0.39 12.17 -6.89
N ASP A 65 0.05 10.98 -7.28
CA ASP A 65 0.80 10.78 -8.53
C ASP A 65 -0.06 11.20 -9.74
N ARG A 66 -1.32 10.73 -9.79
CA ARG A 66 -2.27 11.11 -10.84
C ARG A 66 -2.54 12.62 -10.84
N TRP A 67 -2.74 13.23 -9.67
CA TRP A 67 -2.99 14.66 -9.52
C TRP A 67 -1.82 15.52 -10.00
N LEU A 68 -0.58 15.13 -9.69
CA LEU A 68 0.62 15.78 -10.22
C LEU A 68 0.65 15.72 -11.75
N LEU A 69 0.37 14.54 -12.33
CA LEU A 69 0.40 14.35 -13.79
C LEU A 69 -0.69 15.17 -14.50
N GLU A 70 -1.87 15.28 -13.89
CA GLU A 70 -3.02 16.07 -14.38
C GLU A 70 -2.92 17.57 -14.04
N GLY A 71 -1.95 18.00 -13.22
CA GLY A 71 -1.84 19.38 -12.73
C GLY A 71 -2.99 19.81 -11.82
N ARG A 72 -3.59 18.87 -11.07
CA ARG A 72 -4.74 19.09 -10.17
C ARG A 72 -4.32 19.07 -8.72
N VAL A 73 -5.09 19.72 -7.84
CA VAL A 73 -4.89 19.66 -6.38
C VAL A 73 -3.43 20.02 -6.01
N ARG A 74 -2.88 21.07 -6.62
CA ARG A 74 -1.48 21.52 -6.40
C ARG A 74 -1.34 22.60 -5.32
N THR A 75 -2.35 22.73 -4.46
CA THR A 75 -2.38 23.70 -3.35
C THR A 75 -2.34 23.02 -1.98
N VAL A 76 -2.12 21.71 -1.95
CA VAL A 76 -1.90 20.96 -0.71
C VAL A 76 -0.48 21.22 -0.19
N PRO A 77 -0.22 21.03 1.12
CA PRO A 77 1.12 21.11 1.66
C PRO A 77 2.10 20.21 0.89
N ASP A 78 3.32 20.71 0.69
CA ASP A 78 4.42 19.99 0.03
C ASP A 78 4.08 19.43 -1.38
N ALA A 79 3.09 20.02 -2.04
CA ALA A 79 2.71 19.65 -3.39
C ALA A 79 3.89 19.86 -4.35
N HIS A 80 4.29 18.78 -5.02
CA HIS A 80 5.23 18.85 -6.12
C HIS A 80 4.50 19.26 -7.40
N HIS A 81 5.23 19.86 -8.31
CA HIS A 81 4.83 20.16 -9.66
C HIS A 81 5.67 19.32 -10.64
N ARG A 82 5.16 19.10 -11.85
CA ARG A 82 5.88 18.35 -12.90
C ARG A 82 7.29 18.90 -13.17
N GLY A 83 7.51 20.20 -12.97
CA GLY A 83 8.81 20.85 -13.15
C GLY A 83 9.83 20.59 -12.04
N ASP A 84 9.39 20.04 -10.90
CA ASP A 84 10.25 19.72 -9.77
C ASP A 84 10.92 18.34 -9.93
N LEU A 85 10.40 17.51 -10.84
CA LEU A 85 10.87 16.14 -11.08
C LEU A 85 11.78 16.09 -12.31
N SER A 86 12.75 15.18 -12.28
CA SER A 86 13.49 14.79 -13.47
C SER A 86 12.57 14.22 -14.55
N ALA A 87 12.99 14.35 -15.82
CA ALA A 87 12.25 13.77 -16.95
C ALA A 87 12.09 12.25 -16.83
N GLU A 88 13.08 11.57 -16.23
CA GLU A 88 13.05 10.13 -16.03
C GLU A 88 12.02 9.71 -14.97
N SER A 89 12.00 10.38 -13.81
CA SER A 89 10.99 10.14 -12.78
C SER A 89 9.58 10.44 -13.27
N LEU A 90 9.41 11.53 -14.01
CA LEU A 90 8.12 11.88 -14.58
C LEU A 90 7.62 10.82 -15.58
N ALA A 91 8.49 10.36 -16.50
CA ALA A 91 8.16 9.29 -17.43
C ALA A 91 7.86 7.97 -16.73
N TRP A 92 8.56 7.67 -15.62
CA TRP A 92 8.29 6.49 -14.81
C TRP A 92 6.93 6.57 -14.12
N LEU A 93 6.59 7.69 -13.48
CA LEU A 93 5.26 7.90 -12.88
C LEU A 93 4.14 7.77 -13.91
N GLU A 94 4.33 8.31 -15.13
CA GLU A 94 3.39 8.17 -16.24
C GLU A 94 3.18 6.70 -16.68
N SER A 95 4.17 5.84 -16.46
CA SER A 95 4.11 4.42 -16.80
C SER A 95 3.42 3.55 -15.75
N LEU A 96 3.20 4.06 -14.54
CA LEU A 96 2.63 3.28 -13.44
C LEU A 96 1.14 3.01 -13.69
N PRO A 97 0.70 1.73 -13.65
CA PRO A 97 -0.71 1.40 -13.79
C PRO A 97 -1.47 1.72 -12.49
N ALA A 98 -2.79 1.84 -12.59
CA ALA A 98 -3.66 1.98 -11.42
C ALA A 98 -3.74 0.70 -10.58
N VAL A 99 -3.70 -0.47 -11.23
CA VAL A 99 -3.77 -1.78 -10.59
C VAL A 99 -2.80 -2.78 -11.20
N ARG A 100 -2.40 -3.78 -10.42
CA ARG A 100 -1.68 -4.98 -10.88
C ARG A 100 -2.23 -6.21 -10.18
N THR A 101 -2.09 -7.39 -10.78
CA THR A 101 -2.53 -8.65 -10.17
C THR A 101 -1.44 -9.72 -10.21
N PHE A 102 -1.36 -10.55 -9.17
CA PHE A 102 -0.31 -11.57 -9.02
C PHE A 102 -0.85 -12.88 -8.47
N GLU A 103 -0.23 -13.99 -8.86
CA GLU A 103 -0.50 -15.31 -8.26
C GLU A 103 0.39 -15.54 -7.04
N THR A 104 -0.23 -15.86 -5.89
CA THR A 104 0.45 -16.16 -4.63
C THR A 104 0.13 -17.57 -4.16
N THR A 105 0.81 -18.05 -3.11
CA THR A 105 0.48 -19.34 -2.50
C THR A 105 -0.84 -19.35 -1.73
N ALA A 106 -1.46 -18.19 -1.52
CA ALA A 106 -2.73 -18.03 -0.82
C ALA A 106 -3.83 -17.43 -1.72
N GLY A 107 -3.69 -17.55 -3.04
CA GLY A 107 -4.66 -17.04 -4.01
C GLY A 107 -4.15 -15.84 -4.80
N ARG A 108 -5.04 -15.23 -5.57
CA ARG A 108 -4.76 -14.08 -6.42
C ARG A 108 -4.76 -12.81 -5.61
N LEU A 109 -3.69 -12.03 -5.77
CA LEU A 109 -3.47 -10.75 -5.11
C LEU A 109 -3.77 -9.61 -6.07
N LEU A 110 -4.53 -8.62 -5.58
CA LEU A 110 -4.74 -7.32 -6.20
C LEU A 110 -3.85 -6.27 -5.52
N LEU A 111 -3.02 -5.59 -6.29
CA LEU A 111 -2.27 -4.41 -5.87
C LEU A 111 -2.95 -3.17 -6.44
N CYS A 112 -3.35 -2.25 -5.59
CA CYS A 112 -3.99 -0.99 -5.94
C CYS A 112 -3.63 0.10 -4.93
N HIS A 113 -3.92 1.37 -5.23
CA HIS A 113 -3.69 2.44 -4.28
C HIS A 113 -4.75 2.49 -3.18
N ALA A 114 -6.04 2.60 -3.52
CA ALA A 114 -7.12 2.61 -2.54
C ALA A 114 -7.97 1.32 -2.61
N ILE A 115 -9.01 1.24 -3.44
CA ILE A 115 -9.81 0.02 -3.61
C ILE A 115 -10.04 -0.28 -5.09
N GLY A 116 -9.36 -1.30 -5.60
CA GLY A 116 -9.43 -1.65 -7.02
C GLY A 116 -8.98 -0.49 -7.91
N GLU A 117 -9.79 -0.14 -8.92
CA GLU A 117 -9.48 0.98 -9.82
C GLU A 117 -9.85 2.36 -9.23
N ASP A 118 -10.57 2.42 -8.12
CA ASP A 118 -10.92 3.67 -7.45
C ASP A 118 -9.79 4.05 -6.47
N ASP A 119 -9.04 5.09 -6.83
CA ASP A 119 -7.90 5.60 -6.04
C ASP A 119 -8.31 6.65 -4.97
N LEU A 120 -9.61 6.85 -4.74
CA LEU A 120 -10.15 7.77 -3.73
C LEU A 120 -11.12 7.10 -2.75
N SER A 121 -11.56 5.87 -3.03
CA SER A 121 -12.44 5.13 -2.12
C SER A 121 -11.70 4.79 -0.83
N ARG A 122 -12.34 5.08 0.31
CA ARG A 122 -11.73 4.89 1.64
C ARG A 122 -12.16 3.56 2.24
N LEU A 123 -11.20 2.93 2.92
CA LEU A 123 -11.41 1.76 3.75
C LEU A 123 -10.60 1.94 5.04
N MET A 124 -11.30 2.05 6.16
CA MET A 124 -10.73 2.34 7.48
C MET A 124 -10.69 1.07 8.34
N PRO A 125 -9.73 0.95 9.27
CA PRO A 125 -9.69 -0.15 10.23
C PRO A 125 -11.00 -0.31 11.01
N GLU A 126 -11.63 0.81 11.33
CA GLU A 126 -12.81 0.90 12.19
C GLU A 126 -14.14 0.78 11.41
N ASP A 127 -14.10 0.51 10.10
CA ASP A 127 -15.32 0.38 9.29
C ASP A 127 -16.15 -0.84 9.70
N GLU A 128 -17.42 -0.59 10.03
CA GLU A 128 -18.42 -1.57 10.42
C GLU A 128 -19.25 -2.06 9.21
N PRO A 129 -19.97 -3.20 9.31
CA PRO A 129 -20.64 -3.83 8.18
C PRO A 129 -21.49 -2.91 7.29
N PRO A 130 -22.27 -1.92 7.80
CA PRO A 130 -23.02 -1.01 6.93
C PRO A 130 -22.12 -0.18 5.99
N ALA A 131 -20.94 0.24 6.45
CA ALA A 131 -19.98 0.98 5.63
C ALA A 131 -19.32 0.06 4.60
N LEU A 132 -18.96 -1.16 4.99
CA LEU A 132 -18.34 -2.15 4.10
C LEU A 132 -19.29 -2.59 2.97
N VAL A 133 -20.55 -2.89 3.32
CA VAL A 133 -21.59 -3.28 2.35
C VAL A 133 -21.93 -2.12 1.41
N GLY A 134 -21.94 -0.89 1.92
CA GLY A 134 -22.22 0.32 1.13
C GLY A 134 -21.05 0.81 0.26
N ASN A 135 -19.86 0.21 0.34
CA ASN A 135 -18.71 0.63 -0.44
C ASN A 135 -18.69 -0.05 -1.82
N ASP A 136 -19.17 0.64 -2.85
CA ASP A 136 -19.26 0.11 -4.22
C ASP A 136 -17.93 -0.39 -4.79
N ALA A 137 -16.81 0.28 -4.46
CA ALA A 137 -15.49 -0.13 -4.93
C ALA A 137 -15.07 -1.47 -4.30
N LEU A 138 -15.31 -1.63 -3.00
CA LEU A 138 -15.06 -2.88 -2.28
C LEU A 138 -15.94 -4.01 -2.81
N GLN A 139 -17.23 -3.74 -3.04
CA GLN A 139 -18.16 -4.75 -3.58
C GLN A 139 -17.71 -5.25 -4.98
N LYS A 140 -17.15 -4.37 -5.82
CA LYS A 140 -16.57 -4.77 -7.11
C LYS A 140 -15.35 -5.68 -6.95
N VAL A 141 -14.47 -5.40 -5.98
CA VAL A 141 -13.31 -6.26 -5.70
C VAL A 141 -13.76 -7.63 -5.18
N LEU A 142 -14.73 -7.66 -4.26
CA LEU A 142 -15.30 -8.89 -3.69
C LEU A 142 -16.04 -9.76 -4.71
N ALA A 143 -16.64 -9.14 -5.72
CA ALA A 143 -17.24 -9.85 -6.85
C ALA A 143 -16.20 -10.40 -7.84
N GLY A 144 -14.94 -9.97 -7.71
CA GLY A 144 -13.80 -10.47 -8.47
C GLY A 144 -13.25 -11.79 -7.91
N ASP A 145 -12.14 -12.22 -8.48
CA ASP A 145 -11.44 -13.45 -8.11
C ASP A 145 -10.12 -13.06 -7.42
N PHE A 146 -10.23 -12.54 -6.19
CA PHE A 146 -9.10 -12.08 -5.39
C PHE A 146 -9.27 -12.49 -3.93
N GLU A 147 -8.23 -13.13 -3.38
CA GLU A 147 -8.14 -13.50 -1.97
C GLU A 147 -7.36 -12.46 -1.16
N ILE A 148 -6.55 -11.62 -1.82
CA ILE A 148 -5.70 -10.64 -1.17
C ILE A 148 -5.79 -9.29 -1.89
N MET A 149 -5.92 -8.20 -1.14
CA MET A 149 -5.78 -6.83 -1.64
C MET A 149 -4.73 -6.08 -0.84
N VAL A 150 -3.71 -5.55 -1.52
CA VAL A 150 -2.69 -4.66 -0.93
C VAL A 150 -2.97 -3.24 -1.38
N CYS A 151 -3.16 -2.33 -0.41
CA CYS A 151 -3.58 -0.94 -0.63
C CYS A 151 -2.96 0.05 0.38
N GLY A 152 -3.34 1.33 0.28
CA GLY A 152 -2.88 2.49 1.05
C GLY A 152 -3.99 3.55 1.15
N HIS A 153 -3.70 4.78 0.71
CA HIS A 153 -4.60 5.94 0.58
C HIS A 153 -5.06 6.57 1.90
N THR A 154 -5.47 5.77 2.87
CA THR A 154 -5.99 6.29 4.15
C THR A 154 -4.88 6.58 5.16
N HIS A 155 -3.64 6.16 4.88
CA HIS A 155 -2.50 6.20 5.79
C HIS A 155 -2.69 5.33 7.06
N ARG A 156 -3.74 4.50 7.10
CA ARG A 156 -4.08 3.67 8.26
C ARG A 156 -3.65 2.24 8.02
N ALA A 157 -2.50 1.88 8.59
CA ALA A 157 -1.99 0.52 8.57
C ALA A 157 -3.04 -0.48 9.09
N MET A 158 -3.31 -1.54 8.31
CA MET A 158 -4.34 -2.53 8.62
C MET A 158 -4.02 -3.87 7.98
N VAL A 159 -4.21 -4.95 8.73
CA VAL A 159 -4.36 -6.30 8.17
C VAL A 159 -5.68 -6.87 8.69
N ARG A 160 -6.66 -7.05 7.80
CA ARG A 160 -8.02 -7.44 8.17
C ARG A 160 -8.64 -8.31 7.08
N THR A 161 -9.32 -9.38 7.46
CA THR A 161 -10.16 -10.15 6.54
C THR A 161 -11.55 -9.51 6.47
N ILE A 162 -12.02 -9.23 5.26
CA ILE A 162 -13.32 -8.62 4.99
C ILE A 162 -14.06 -9.50 3.99
N PHE A 163 -15.09 -10.21 4.46
CA PHE A 163 -15.88 -11.14 3.64
C PHE A 163 -15.00 -12.15 2.86
N GLY A 164 -13.97 -12.69 3.51
CA GLY A 164 -13.02 -13.63 2.92
C GLY A 164 -11.84 -12.99 2.17
N LEU A 165 -11.85 -11.67 1.89
CA LEU A 165 -10.74 -10.95 1.29
C LEU A 165 -9.74 -10.50 2.36
N LEU A 166 -8.48 -10.94 2.29
CA LEU A 166 -7.41 -10.40 3.13
C LEU A 166 -6.98 -9.02 2.63
N VAL A 167 -7.33 -7.98 3.36
CA VAL A 167 -6.91 -6.61 3.07
C VAL A 167 -5.66 -6.27 3.88
N VAL A 168 -4.62 -5.82 3.18
CA VAL A 168 -3.38 -5.28 3.74
C VAL A 168 -3.27 -3.82 3.31
N ASN A 169 -3.72 -2.91 4.18
CA ASN A 169 -3.41 -1.49 4.02
C ASN A 169 -2.02 -1.24 4.60
N ALA A 170 -1.09 -0.82 3.73
CA ALA A 170 0.31 -0.68 4.06
C ALA A 170 0.62 0.50 5.00
N GLY A 171 -0.36 1.39 5.26
CA GLY A 171 -0.16 2.60 6.05
C GLY A 171 0.50 3.70 5.23
N THR A 172 1.42 4.45 5.81
CA THR A 172 2.14 5.52 5.13
C THR A 172 3.61 5.54 5.58
N LEU A 173 4.49 6.15 4.79
CA LEU A 173 5.83 6.51 5.22
C LEU A 173 5.94 7.97 5.66
N HIS A 174 4.87 8.77 5.51
CA HIS A 174 4.88 10.19 5.83
C HIS A 174 5.22 10.45 7.31
N ARG A 175 6.26 11.24 7.56
CA ARG A 175 6.82 11.43 8.92
C ARG A 175 5.90 12.11 9.92
N ALA A 176 4.84 12.79 9.45
CA ALA A 176 3.89 13.48 10.33
C ALA A 176 2.79 12.56 10.87
N ASP A 177 2.69 11.33 10.35
CA ASP A 177 1.67 10.35 10.71
C ASP A 177 2.27 9.22 11.58
N ASP A 178 1.99 7.96 11.25
CA ASP A 178 2.50 6.77 11.93
C ASP A 178 3.32 5.92 10.93
N PRO A 179 4.54 6.39 10.58
CA PRO A 179 5.32 5.86 9.46
C PRO A 179 5.72 4.41 9.66
N GLY A 180 5.42 3.56 8.68
CA GLY A 180 5.74 2.15 8.75
C GLY A 180 5.38 1.35 7.50
N PHE A 181 5.63 0.06 7.56
CA PHE A 181 5.40 -0.88 6.46
C PHE A 181 5.17 -2.30 7.01
N PHE A 182 4.77 -3.23 6.13
CA PHE A 182 4.54 -4.63 6.51
C PHE A 182 5.47 -5.61 5.81
N HIS A 183 5.86 -6.64 6.55
CA HIS A 183 6.26 -7.94 5.99
C HIS A 183 5.13 -8.94 6.20
N VAL A 184 4.62 -9.55 5.13
CA VAL A 184 3.54 -10.54 5.17
C VAL A 184 4.09 -11.91 4.77
N ASP A 185 3.83 -12.92 5.59
CA ASP A 185 4.12 -14.33 5.32
C ASP A 185 2.80 -15.09 5.18
N LEU A 186 2.48 -15.49 3.94
CA LEU A 186 1.23 -16.16 3.60
C LEU A 186 1.20 -17.62 4.07
N GLU A 187 2.36 -18.27 4.13
CA GLU A 187 2.46 -19.67 4.59
C GLU A 187 2.32 -19.74 6.11
N ALA A 188 2.96 -18.81 6.82
CA ALA A 188 2.80 -18.67 8.27
C ALA A 188 1.50 -17.98 8.69
N LYS A 189 0.74 -17.46 7.72
CA LYS A 189 -0.46 -16.63 7.91
C LYS A 189 -0.28 -15.52 8.94
N SER A 190 0.80 -14.77 8.79
CA SER A 190 1.13 -13.68 9.71
C SER A 190 1.67 -12.47 8.98
N ALA A 191 1.38 -11.29 9.53
CA ALA A 191 1.94 -10.03 9.12
C ALA A 191 2.69 -9.42 10.30
N ARG A 192 3.83 -8.79 10.01
CA ARG A 192 4.61 -8.00 10.98
C ARG A 192 4.64 -6.57 10.49
N ARG A 193 4.27 -5.65 11.37
CA ARG A 193 4.36 -4.21 11.13
C ARG A 193 5.68 -3.71 11.68
N PHE A 194 6.37 -2.90 10.89
CA PHE A 194 7.57 -2.20 11.30
C PHE A 194 7.32 -0.70 11.28
N GLY A 195 7.59 -0.04 12.40
CA GLY A 195 7.57 1.41 12.51
C GLY A 195 8.94 2.01 12.22
N ILE A 196 8.97 3.27 11.79
CA ILE A 196 10.19 4.03 11.52
C ILE A 196 10.23 5.26 12.43
N GLU A 197 11.19 5.31 13.36
CA GLU A 197 11.39 6.46 14.25
C GLU A 197 12.85 6.87 14.23
N GLY A 198 13.13 8.13 13.89
CA GLY A 198 14.51 8.64 13.79
C GLY A 198 15.40 7.89 12.79
N GLY A 199 14.80 7.27 11.77
CA GLY A 199 15.50 6.43 10.79
C GLY A 199 15.77 4.99 11.24
N GLU A 200 15.39 4.63 12.47
CA GLU A 200 15.47 3.24 12.95
C GLU A 200 14.19 2.47 12.66
N VAL A 201 14.35 1.23 12.19
CA VAL A 201 13.24 0.32 11.90
C VAL A 201 13.07 -0.66 13.05
N ARG A 202 11.84 -0.79 13.59
CA ARG A 202 11.52 -1.71 14.69
C ARG A 202 10.19 -2.42 14.45
N GLU A 203 10.12 -3.70 14.77
CA GLU A 203 8.83 -4.43 14.80
C GLU A 203 7.96 -3.84 15.91
N VAL A 204 6.77 -3.35 15.55
CA VAL A 204 5.82 -2.71 16.49
C VAL A 204 4.57 -3.55 16.70
N GLU A 205 4.25 -4.44 15.77
CA GLU A 205 3.05 -5.24 15.81
C GLU A 205 3.22 -6.55 15.05
N ARG A 206 2.54 -7.60 15.51
CA ARG A 206 2.43 -8.88 14.81
C ARG A 206 0.97 -9.31 14.80
N ILE A 207 0.47 -9.58 13.60
CA ILE A 207 -0.92 -9.90 13.31
C ILE A 207 -0.98 -11.31 12.73
N ALA A 208 -1.82 -12.18 13.29
CA ALA A 208 -2.16 -13.45 12.68
C ALA A 208 -3.44 -13.29 11.87
N PHE A 209 -3.60 -14.08 10.80
CA PHE A 209 -4.81 -14.06 9.97
C PHE A 209 -5.18 -15.47 9.48
N GLY A 210 -6.38 -15.61 8.92
CA GLY A 210 -6.89 -16.86 8.36
C GLY A 210 -7.24 -17.94 9.40
N ALA A 211 -7.51 -17.55 10.64
CA ALA A 211 -8.13 -18.39 11.66
C ALA A 211 -9.66 -18.45 11.48
N PRO A 212 -10.31 -19.56 11.88
CA PRO A 212 -11.76 -19.65 11.86
C PRO A 212 -12.38 -18.55 12.73
N GLY A 213 -13.19 -17.69 12.12
CA GLY A 213 -13.76 -16.52 12.78
C GLY A 213 -12.96 -15.23 12.59
N ASP A 214 -11.84 -15.19 11.86
CA ASP A 214 -11.29 -13.88 11.44
C ASP A 214 -12.28 -13.13 10.53
N ASP A 215 -13.11 -13.88 9.82
CA ASP A 215 -14.37 -13.45 9.22
C ASP A 215 -15.53 -13.53 10.25
N VAL A 216 -15.53 -12.81 11.38
CA VAL A 216 -16.73 -12.81 12.26
C VAL A 216 -17.92 -12.07 11.62
N TRP A 217 -18.18 -12.16 10.31
CA TRP A 217 -19.43 -11.64 9.73
C TRP A 217 -20.06 -12.58 8.68
N GLY A 218 -19.60 -13.83 8.59
CA GLY A 218 -20.15 -14.87 7.69
C GLY A 218 -21.31 -15.70 8.25
N ALA A 219 -21.89 -15.36 9.41
CA ALA A 219 -23.01 -16.11 9.99
C ALA A 219 -24.13 -15.18 10.48
N GLY A 220 -25.21 -15.11 9.71
CA GLY A 220 -26.53 -14.67 10.18
C GLY A 220 -27.01 -13.32 9.64
N TRP A 221 -27.64 -13.35 8.46
CA TRP A 221 -28.86 -12.59 8.19
C TRP A 221 -29.87 -13.56 7.57
#